data_AF-A0A2E2UU35-F1
#
_entry.id   AF-A0A2E2UU35-F1
#
_cell.length_a   1.000
_cell.length_b   1.000
_cell.length_c   1.000
_cell.angle_alpha   90.00
_cell.angle_beta   90.00
_cell.angle_gamma   90.00
#
_symmetry.space_group_name_H-M   'P 1'
#
loop_
_entity.id
_entity.type
_entity.pdbx_description
1 polymer ?
#
loop_
_entity_poly.entity_id
_entity_poly.type
_entity_poly.pdbx_seq_one_letter_code
_entity_poly.pdbx_strand_id
1 'polypeptide(L)'
;MQLFALILLFSSLSCCLSKEYKAVDELIIPQYMGKWYQVYKDKFDNIFQKNGICSTAEYVLGEDNIVKVLNKQITNNQYDSITGIAYYDNDDCCGYLTVELKDQSPAPYWVLELGPIVDDLYDYSIVSDNNAISLFVLARDVDRFYKLYQEQVNKSLKEFGFTKAYNRPEIMNQTNCVINN
;
A
#
# COMPACT_ATOMS: atom_id res chain seq x y z
N MET A 1 22.71 -61.31 6.21
CA MET A 1 23.20 -60.04 5.65
C MET A 1 22.20 -59.58 4.61
N GLN A 2 21.37 -58.58 4.95
CA GLN A 2 20.39 -57.82 4.14
C GLN A 2 19.27 -57.41 5.12
N LEU A 3 18.76 -56.19 5.20
CA LEU A 3 19.20 -54.85 4.81
C LEU A 3 18.22 -53.97 5.61
N PHE A 4 18.69 -53.15 6.57
CA PHE A 4 17.81 -52.22 7.27
C PHE A 4 17.42 -51.10 6.31
N ALA A 5 16.14 -51.02 5.94
CA ALA A 5 15.60 -49.92 5.17
C ALA A 5 15.49 -48.67 6.05
N LEU A 6 16.37 -47.70 5.82
CA LEU A 6 16.36 -46.40 6.47
C LEU A 6 15.29 -45.53 5.78
N ILE A 7 14.16 -45.31 6.45
CA ILE A 7 13.12 -44.39 5.99
C ILE A 7 13.62 -42.96 6.27
N LEU A 8 14.14 -42.29 5.24
CA LEU A 8 14.43 -40.86 5.27
C LEU A 8 13.11 -40.09 5.20
N LEU A 9 12.64 -39.61 6.35
CA LEU A 9 11.62 -38.56 6.45
C LEU A 9 12.21 -37.27 5.85
N PHE A 10 11.94 -37.03 4.57
CA PHE A 10 12.09 -35.69 3.99
C PHE A 10 11.05 -34.79 4.65
N SER A 11 11.41 -34.13 5.75
CA SER A 11 10.66 -32.95 6.17
C SER A 11 10.83 -31.92 5.07
N SER A 12 9.77 -31.67 4.32
CA SER A 12 9.70 -30.51 3.44
C SER A 12 9.77 -29.29 4.34
N LEU A 13 10.98 -28.79 4.55
CA LEU A 13 11.21 -27.45 5.04
C LEU A 13 10.59 -26.54 3.97
N SER A 14 9.30 -26.23 4.11
CA SER A 14 8.68 -25.12 3.42
C SER A 14 9.48 -23.92 3.89
N CYS A 15 10.51 -23.58 3.12
CA CYS A 15 11.17 -22.30 3.22
C CYS A 15 10.03 -21.31 2.97
N CYS A 16 9.50 -20.72 4.04
CA CYS A 16 8.65 -19.55 3.95
C CYS A 16 9.49 -18.52 3.20
N LEU A 17 9.31 -18.46 1.88
CA LEU A 17 9.96 -17.49 1.04
C LEU A 17 9.30 -16.15 1.38
N SER A 18 9.86 -15.46 2.37
CA SER A 18 9.48 -14.08 2.67
C SER A 18 9.91 -13.25 1.47
N LYS A 19 9.04 -12.38 0.97
CA LYS A 19 9.43 -11.38 -0.01
C LYS A 19 10.48 -10.48 0.63
N GLU A 20 11.50 -10.12 -0.14
CA GLU A 20 12.43 -9.09 0.26
C GLU A 20 11.65 -7.79 0.48
N TYR A 21 11.82 -7.16 1.64
CA TYR A 21 11.14 -5.92 1.97
C TYR A 21 11.87 -4.75 1.29
N LYS A 22 11.46 -4.44 0.07
CA LYS A 22 12.04 -3.39 -0.76
C LYS A 22 10.98 -2.84 -1.72
N ALA A 23 11.19 -1.63 -2.22
CA ALA A 23 10.30 -1.06 -3.23
C ALA A 23 10.53 -1.71 -4.60
N VAL A 24 9.56 -1.56 -5.51
CA VAL A 24 9.63 -2.08 -6.89
C VAL A 24 10.80 -1.47 -7.67
N ASP A 25 11.43 -2.27 -8.53
CA ASP A 25 12.57 -1.85 -9.35
C ASP A 25 12.17 -0.99 -10.56
N GLU A 26 10.88 -0.84 -10.84
CA GLU A 26 10.37 0.05 -11.89
C GLU A 26 9.01 0.62 -11.47
N LEU A 27 8.82 1.93 -11.70
CA LEU A 27 7.55 2.61 -11.51
C LEU A 27 7.32 3.60 -12.65
N ILE A 28 6.27 3.38 -13.44
CA ILE A 28 5.89 4.27 -14.53
C ILE A 28 4.98 5.35 -13.96
N ILE A 29 5.56 6.50 -13.59
CA ILE A 29 4.87 7.60 -12.88
C ILE A 29 3.54 8.02 -13.53
N PRO A 30 3.45 8.22 -14.87
CA PRO A 30 2.17 8.57 -15.50
C PRO A 30 1.04 7.56 -15.22
N GLN A 31 1.35 6.27 -15.12
CA GLN A 31 0.37 5.19 -14.87
C GLN A 31 -0.10 5.14 -13.40
N TYR A 32 0.57 5.88 -12.52
CA TYR A 32 0.24 5.99 -11.10
C TYR A 32 -0.70 7.16 -10.79
N MET A 33 -0.91 8.08 -11.75
CA MET A 33 -1.69 9.31 -11.56
C MET A 33 -3.19 9.07 -11.40
N GLY A 34 -3.93 10.09 -10.95
CA GLY A 34 -5.37 10.04 -10.74
C GLY A 34 -5.75 9.57 -9.34
N LYS A 35 -7.01 9.15 -9.20
CA LYS A 35 -7.60 8.81 -7.90
C LYS A 35 -7.33 7.35 -7.52
N TRP A 36 -7.10 7.16 -6.22
CA TRP A 36 -6.94 5.89 -5.55
C TRP A 36 -7.87 5.82 -4.34
N TYR A 37 -8.44 4.63 -4.10
CA TYR A 37 -9.18 4.30 -2.89
C TYR A 37 -8.28 3.47 -1.98
N GLN A 38 -8.14 3.87 -0.72
CA GLN A 38 -7.42 3.07 0.24
C GLN A 38 -8.33 1.91 0.71
N VAL A 39 -7.92 0.67 0.50
CA VAL A 39 -8.70 -0.54 0.85
C VAL A 39 -8.15 -1.25 2.09
N TYR A 40 -6.86 -1.06 2.38
CA TYR A 40 -6.27 -1.43 3.67
C TYR A 40 -5.45 -0.28 4.26
N LYS A 41 -5.47 -0.23 5.59
CA LYS A 41 -4.57 0.54 6.45
C LYS A 41 -3.92 -0.37 7.48
N ASP A 42 -3.16 0.17 8.42
CA ASP A 42 -2.87 -0.52 9.69
C ASP A 42 -3.21 0.32 10.93
N LYS A 43 -2.74 -0.13 12.10
CA LYS A 43 -3.01 0.58 13.35
C LYS A 43 -2.15 1.81 13.54
N PHE A 44 -0.93 1.82 13.01
CA PHE A 44 -0.06 2.98 13.10
C PHE A 44 -0.70 4.15 12.35
N ASP A 45 -1.35 3.87 11.22
CA ASP A 45 -2.01 4.89 10.41
C ASP A 45 -3.14 5.60 11.16
N ASN A 46 -3.76 4.96 12.15
CA ASN A 46 -4.79 5.59 12.98
C ASN A 46 -4.26 6.79 13.79
N ILE A 47 -2.94 6.93 13.97
CA ILE A 47 -2.35 8.09 14.65
C ILE A 47 -2.65 9.38 13.86
N PHE A 48 -2.66 9.31 12.53
CA PHE A 48 -2.89 10.47 11.67
C PHE A 48 -4.23 10.41 10.90
N GLN A 49 -4.75 9.21 10.60
CA GLN A 49 -6.07 9.01 9.99
C GLN A 49 -7.22 8.90 11.00
N LYS A 50 -6.93 8.73 12.30
CA LYS A 50 -7.93 8.52 13.35
C LYS A 50 -8.89 7.38 12.97
N ASN A 51 -10.19 7.54 13.24
CA ASN A 51 -11.24 6.62 12.82
C ASN A 51 -11.82 6.97 11.44
N GLY A 52 -11.02 7.59 10.57
CA GLY A 52 -11.45 7.99 9.24
C GLY A 52 -11.89 6.79 8.39
N ILE A 53 -12.88 7.04 7.53
CA ILE A 53 -13.39 6.12 6.52
C ILE A 53 -13.32 6.78 5.14
N CYS A 54 -13.51 5.98 4.08
CA CYS A 54 -13.56 6.45 2.70
C CYS A 54 -12.32 7.24 2.28
N SER A 55 -11.16 6.82 2.78
CA SER A 55 -9.88 7.45 2.49
C SER A 55 -9.54 7.30 1.00
N THR A 56 -9.13 8.40 0.39
CA THR A 56 -8.70 8.46 -1.00
C THR A 56 -7.46 9.31 -1.11
N ALA A 57 -6.65 8.99 -2.11
CA ALA A 57 -5.52 9.81 -2.54
C ALA A 57 -5.70 10.16 -4.01
N GLU A 58 -5.44 11.40 -4.37
CA GLU A 58 -5.45 11.86 -5.76
C GLU A 58 -4.09 12.43 -6.11
N TYR A 59 -3.51 11.92 -7.20
CA TYR A 59 -2.18 12.25 -7.66
C TYR A 59 -2.24 12.96 -9.00
N VAL A 60 -1.60 14.12 -9.08
CA VAL A 60 -1.52 14.92 -10.31
C VAL A 60 -0.07 15.25 -10.61
N LEU A 61 0.40 14.84 -11.79
CA LEU A 61 1.76 15.11 -12.22
C LEU A 61 1.94 16.62 -12.44
N GLY A 62 2.91 17.20 -11.74
CA GLY A 62 3.35 18.58 -11.88
C GLY A 62 4.60 18.71 -12.75
N GLU A 63 5.29 19.83 -12.60
CA GLU A 63 6.59 20.08 -13.23
C GLU A 63 7.69 19.25 -12.54
N ASP A 64 8.78 18.98 -13.26
CA ASP A 64 9.97 18.29 -12.75
C ASP A 64 9.70 16.93 -12.05
N ASN A 65 8.70 16.19 -12.53
CA ASN A 65 8.24 14.91 -11.96
C ASN A 65 7.74 15.00 -10.50
N ILE A 66 7.49 16.21 -9.99
CA ILE A 66 6.85 16.38 -8.68
C ILE A 66 5.36 16.06 -8.81
N VAL A 67 4.88 15.14 -7.99
CA VAL A 67 3.48 14.73 -7.96
C VAL A 67 2.75 15.50 -6.88
N LYS A 68 1.69 16.22 -7.22
CA LYS A 68 0.79 16.84 -6.24
C LYS A 68 -0.08 15.76 -5.61
N VAL A 69 -0.21 15.80 -4.29
CA VAL A 69 -0.97 14.84 -3.49
C VAL A 69 -2.17 15.54 -2.86
N LEU A 70 -3.34 14.93 -2.96
CA LEU A 70 -4.54 15.31 -2.22
C LEU A 70 -5.14 14.08 -1.56
N ASN A 71 -5.03 14.01 -0.23
CA ASN A 71 -5.68 12.98 0.57
C ASN A 71 -7.01 13.52 1.11
N LYS A 72 -8.06 12.69 1.06
CA LYS A 72 -9.39 12.99 1.61
C LYS A 72 -9.93 11.79 2.37
N GLN A 73 -10.67 12.04 3.44
CA GLN A 73 -11.40 11.02 4.19
C GLN A 73 -12.63 11.63 4.86
N ILE A 74 -13.45 10.78 5.47
CA ILE A 74 -14.56 11.20 6.35
C ILE A 74 -14.21 10.79 7.78
N THR A 75 -14.14 11.75 8.70
CA THR A 75 -13.95 11.51 10.13
C THR A 75 -15.10 12.14 10.89
N ASN A 76 -15.75 11.39 11.80
CA ASN A 76 -16.85 11.91 12.62
C ASN A 76 -17.95 12.63 11.81
N ASN A 77 -18.31 12.07 10.65
CA ASN A 77 -19.31 12.65 9.73
C ASN A 77 -18.93 14.03 9.17
N GLN A 78 -17.62 14.32 9.05
CA GLN A 78 -17.07 15.53 8.43
C GLN A 78 -16.01 15.15 7.41
N TYR A 79 -15.90 15.93 6.33
CA TYR A 79 -14.83 15.77 5.35
C TYR A 79 -13.52 16.34 5.90
N ASP A 80 -12.48 15.52 5.90
CA ASP A 80 -11.11 15.91 6.19
C ASP A 80 -10.25 15.80 4.93
N SER A 81 -9.29 16.72 4.76
CA SER A 81 -8.35 16.67 3.65
C SER A 81 -6.99 17.24 4.00
N ILE A 82 -5.95 16.74 3.36
CA ILE A 82 -4.59 17.28 3.43
C ILE A 82 -3.93 17.22 2.06
N THR A 83 -3.21 18.27 1.71
CA THR A 83 -2.44 18.38 0.46
C THR A 83 -0.97 18.14 0.71
N GLY A 84 -0.22 17.79 -0.33
CA GLY A 84 1.22 17.66 -0.27
C GLY A 84 1.84 17.46 -1.64
N ILE A 85 3.09 17.01 -1.63
CA ILE A 85 3.85 16.62 -2.80
C ILE A 85 4.50 15.25 -2.58
N ALA A 86 4.74 14.52 -3.66
CA ALA A 86 5.61 13.36 -3.69
C ALA A 86 6.71 13.60 -4.72
N TYR A 87 7.93 13.20 -4.37
CA TYR A 87 9.13 13.40 -5.18
C TYR A 87 10.16 12.30 -4.89
N TYR A 88 11.16 12.17 -5.76
CA TYR A 88 12.35 11.37 -5.48
C TYR A 88 13.34 12.23 -4.69
N ASP A 89 13.72 11.78 -3.49
CA ASP A 89 14.86 12.39 -2.79
C ASP A 89 16.15 11.93 -3.49
N ASN A 90 17.24 12.69 -3.34
CA ASN A 90 18.46 12.55 -4.13
C ASN A 90 18.90 11.08 -4.31
N ASP A 91 19.16 10.70 -5.57
CA ASP A 91 19.55 9.35 -6.01
C ASP A 91 18.48 8.24 -5.86
N ASP A 92 17.29 8.55 -5.30
CA ASP A 92 16.17 7.61 -5.29
C ASP A 92 15.60 7.41 -6.70
N CYS A 93 15.00 6.24 -6.90
CA CYS A 93 14.36 5.88 -8.15
C CYS A 93 13.25 4.84 -7.92
N CYS A 94 12.53 4.53 -8.99
CA CYS A 94 11.61 3.40 -9.04
C CYS A 94 10.50 3.52 -7.97
N GLY A 95 10.32 2.51 -7.11
CA GLY A 95 9.32 2.56 -6.05
C GLY A 95 9.70 3.37 -4.80
N TYR A 96 10.89 3.98 -4.73
CA TYR A 96 11.34 4.74 -3.57
C TYR A 96 11.00 6.21 -3.73
N LEU A 97 9.92 6.67 -3.11
CA LEU A 97 9.55 8.09 -3.11
C LEU A 97 9.57 8.65 -1.69
N THR A 98 9.55 9.97 -1.61
CA THR A 98 9.28 10.73 -0.40
C THR A 98 7.99 11.51 -0.59
N VAL A 99 7.13 11.52 0.43
CA VAL A 99 5.93 12.35 0.50
C VAL A 99 6.11 13.41 1.57
N GLU A 100 5.84 14.66 1.21
CA GLU A 100 5.78 15.79 2.12
C GLU A 100 4.34 16.35 2.12
N LEU A 101 3.63 16.13 3.23
CA LEU A 101 2.30 16.69 3.43
C LEU A 101 2.40 18.06 4.11
N LYS A 102 1.41 18.92 3.84
CA LYS A 102 1.37 20.27 4.39
C LYS A 102 1.51 20.26 5.92
N ASP A 103 2.46 21.04 6.42
CA ASP A 103 2.77 21.21 7.84
C ASP A 103 3.23 19.90 8.54
N GLN A 104 3.72 18.91 7.79
CA GLN A 104 4.28 17.65 8.30
C GLN A 104 5.73 17.47 7.83
N SER A 105 6.51 16.67 8.56
CA SER A 105 7.83 16.25 8.09
C SER A 105 7.71 15.31 6.88
N PRO A 106 8.64 15.36 5.91
CA PRO A 106 8.72 14.38 4.83
C PRO A 106 8.83 12.95 5.37
N ALA A 107 8.19 12.00 4.69
CA ALA A 107 8.15 10.60 5.06
C ALA A 107 8.35 9.68 3.84
N PRO A 108 8.98 8.51 4.02
CA PRO A 108 9.12 7.53 2.94
C PRO A 108 7.76 7.03 2.42
N TYR A 109 7.66 6.91 1.11
CA TYR A 109 6.55 6.31 0.37
C TYR A 109 7.14 5.24 -0.55
N TRP A 110 7.23 4.02 -0.04
CA TRP A 110 7.80 2.89 -0.76
C TRP A 110 6.68 2.07 -1.40
N VAL A 111 6.65 2.04 -2.73
CA VAL A 111 5.77 1.17 -3.52
C VAL A 111 6.35 -0.23 -3.51
N LEU A 112 5.80 -1.13 -2.71
CA LEU A 112 6.29 -2.50 -2.52
C LEU A 112 5.77 -3.47 -3.58
N GLU A 113 4.58 -3.22 -4.11
CA GLU A 113 3.95 -4.06 -5.14
C GLU A 113 2.97 -3.24 -5.98
N LEU A 114 2.90 -3.55 -7.27
CA LEU A 114 1.98 -2.97 -8.23
C LEU A 114 1.09 -4.04 -8.84
N GLY A 115 -0.18 -3.70 -9.04
CA GLY A 115 -1.13 -4.52 -9.78
C GLY A 115 -0.93 -4.47 -11.30
N PRO A 116 -1.73 -5.24 -12.06
CA PRO A 116 -1.71 -5.17 -13.52
C PRO A 116 -2.16 -3.80 -14.03
N ILE A 117 -1.85 -3.52 -15.29
CA ILE A 117 -2.35 -2.33 -15.99
C ILE A 117 -3.77 -2.59 -16.51
N VAL A 118 -4.69 -1.70 -16.15
CA VAL A 118 -6.08 -1.66 -16.64
C VAL A 118 -6.36 -0.22 -17.06
N ASP A 119 -6.81 -0.02 -18.31
CA ASP A 119 -7.05 1.31 -18.89
C ASP A 119 -5.82 2.23 -18.74
N ASP A 120 -4.64 1.70 -19.10
CA ASP A 120 -3.33 2.36 -19.04
C ASP A 120 -2.84 2.77 -17.63
N LEU A 121 -3.53 2.36 -16.55
CA LEU A 121 -3.15 2.67 -15.17
C LEU A 121 -2.91 1.41 -14.34
N TYR A 122 -2.02 1.49 -13.34
CA TYR A 122 -1.91 0.44 -12.33
C TYR A 122 -3.22 0.29 -11.57
N ASP A 123 -3.68 -0.95 -11.37
CA ASP A 123 -4.99 -1.21 -10.78
C ASP A 123 -4.99 -1.29 -9.25
N TYR A 124 -3.87 -1.72 -8.65
CA TYR A 124 -3.63 -1.66 -7.21
C TYR A 124 -2.17 -1.31 -6.90
N SER A 125 -1.91 -0.89 -5.66
CA SER A 125 -0.57 -0.66 -5.13
C SER A 125 -0.50 -1.04 -3.64
N ILE A 126 0.60 -1.66 -3.21
CA ILE A 126 0.96 -1.81 -1.79
C ILE A 126 2.05 -0.78 -1.50
N VAL A 127 1.80 0.08 -0.52
CA VAL A 127 2.69 1.17 -0.14
C VAL A 127 2.96 1.11 1.36
N SER A 128 4.18 1.44 1.76
CA SER A 128 4.62 1.47 3.16
C SER A 128 5.81 2.41 3.34
N ASP A 129 6.28 2.57 4.58
CA ASP A 129 7.55 3.23 4.89
C ASP A 129 8.75 2.25 4.87
N ASN A 130 9.95 2.77 5.09
CA ASN A 130 11.19 1.99 5.08
C ASN A 130 11.36 0.98 6.23
N ASN A 131 10.49 0.99 7.23
CA ASN A 131 10.53 0.11 8.42
C ASN A 131 9.32 -0.83 8.55
N ALA A 132 8.40 -0.84 7.56
CA ALA A 132 7.16 -1.62 7.60
C ALA A 132 6.25 -1.27 8.80
N ILE A 133 6.14 0.02 9.12
CA ILE A 133 5.39 0.52 10.27
C ILE A 133 3.98 0.99 9.88
N SER A 134 3.85 1.65 8.74
CA SER A 134 2.62 2.13 8.09
C SER A 134 2.23 1.21 6.94
N LEU A 135 0.97 1.23 6.52
CA LEU A 135 0.52 0.41 5.40
C LEU A 135 -0.62 1.07 4.64
N PHE A 136 -0.44 1.31 3.35
CA PHE A 136 -1.52 1.74 2.46
C PHE A 136 -1.65 0.74 1.33
N VAL A 137 -2.79 0.06 1.25
CA VAL A 137 -3.16 -0.66 0.02
C VAL A 137 -4.15 0.20 -0.73
N LEU A 138 -3.80 0.55 -1.95
CA LEU A 138 -4.53 1.45 -2.82
C LEU A 138 -5.13 0.66 -3.99
N ALA A 139 -6.35 1.00 -4.39
CA ALA A 139 -7.05 0.39 -5.52
C ALA A 139 -7.72 1.46 -6.40
N ARG A 140 -7.81 1.22 -7.70
CA ARG A 140 -8.59 2.08 -8.61
C ARG A 140 -10.08 1.84 -8.48
N ASP A 141 -10.46 0.59 -8.25
CA ASP A 141 -11.82 0.14 -8.08
C ASP A 141 -11.90 -0.82 -6.89
N VAL A 142 -12.74 -0.48 -5.91
CA VAL A 142 -12.86 -1.21 -4.64
C VAL A 142 -13.44 -2.60 -4.84
N ASP A 143 -14.47 -2.73 -5.67
CA ASP A 143 -15.15 -4.01 -5.90
C ASP A 143 -14.27 -4.95 -6.72
N ARG A 144 -13.60 -4.43 -7.75
CA ARG A 144 -12.63 -5.17 -8.56
C ARG A 144 -11.47 -5.66 -7.69
N PHE A 145 -10.94 -4.82 -6.79
CA PHE A 145 -9.87 -5.21 -5.89
C PHE A 145 -10.28 -6.39 -5.00
N TYR A 146 -11.42 -6.29 -4.32
CA TYR A 146 -11.87 -7.37 -3.43
C TYR A 146 -12.23 -8.64 -4.19
N LYS A 147 -12.71 -8.52 -5.43
CA LYS A 147 -13.05 -9.68 -6.27
C LYS A 147 -11.84 -10.39 -6.85
N LEU A 148 -10.82 -9.65 -7.30
CA LEU A 148 -9.73 -10.20 -8.11
C LEU A 148 -8.38 -10.27 -7.40
N TYR A 149 -8.08 -9.36 -6.48
CA TYR A 149 -6.71 -9.16 -5.96
C TYR A 149 -6.56 -9.36 -4.46
N GLN A 150 -7.65 -9.39 -3.69
CA GLN A 150 -7.55 -9.47 -2.23
C GLN A 150 -6.74 -10.68 -1.75
N GLU A 151 -6.95 -11.86 -2.33
CA GLU A 151 -6.27 -13.08 -1.87
C GLU A 151 -4.75 -13.00 -2.08
N GLN A 152 -4.31 -12.62 -3.29
CA GLN A 152 -2.89 -12.50 -3.61
C GLN A 152 -2.22 -11.37 -2.82
N VAL A 153 -2.91 -10.23 -2.65
CA VAL A 153 -2.39 -9.09 -1.89
C VAL A 153 -2.24 -9.47 -0.41
N ASN A 154 -3.22 -10.18 0.18
CA ASN A 154 -3.09 -10.67 1.55
C ASN A 154 -1.92 -11.64 1.73
N LYS A 155 -1.59 -12.43 0.70
CA LYS A 155 -0.39 -13.27 0.71
C LYS A 155 0.88 -12.40 0.67
N SER A 156 0.95 -11.43 -0.23
CA SER A 156 2.07 -10.48 -0.31
C SER A 156 2.29 -9.73 0.99
N LEU A 157 1.23 -9.21 1.63
CA LEU A 157 1.32 -8.51 2.90
C LEU A 157 1.92 -9.39 4.01
N LYS A 158 1.58 -10.68 4.05
CA LYS A 158 2.19 -11.63 4.99
C LYS A 158 3.67 -11.87 4.66
N GLU A 159 4.00 -12.03 3.38
CA GLU A 159 5.38 -12.23 2.91
C GLU A 159 6.28 -11.01 3.14
N PHE A 160 5.72 -9.80 3.16
CA PHE A 160 6.39 -8.56 3.55
C PHE A 160 6.44 -8.32 5.07
N GLY A 161 5.80 -9.18 5.87
CA GLY A 161 5.86 -9.11 7.33
C GLY A 161 4.81 -8.22 8.01
N PHE A 162 3.74 -7.82 7.31
CA PHE A 162 2.55 -7.15 7.89
C PHE A 162 1.68 -8.15 8.67
N THR A 163 2.24 -8.68 9.76
CA THR A 163 1.63 -9.72 10.60
C THR A 163 1.63 -9.35 12.08
N LYS A 164 2.31 -8.25 12.45
CA LYS A 164 2.51 -7.85 13.85
C LYS A 164 1.30 -7.06 14.34
N ALA A 165 1.14 -6.97 15.65
CA ALA A 165 -0.02 -6.34 16.26
C ALA A 165 -0.22 -4.87 15.85
N TYR A 166 0.86 -4.17 15.47
CA TYR A 166 0.87 -2.75 15.10
C TYR A 166 0.77 -2.49 13.58
N ASN A 167 1.28 -3.39 12.73
CA ASN A 167 1.30 -3.20 11.27
C ASN A 167 0.43 -4.22 10.50
N ARG A 168 -0.34 -5.06 11.20
CA ARG A 168 -1.26 -5.99 10.52
C ARG A 168 -2.32 -5.20 9.73
N PRO A 169 -2.74 -5.68 8.55
CA PRO A 169 -3.74 -5.00 7.74
C PRO A 169 -5.09 -4.89 8.45
N GLU A 170 -5.70 -3.72 8.36
CA GLU A 170 -7.06 -3.41 8.79
C GLU A 170 -7.84 -2.84 7.59
N ILE A 171 -9.09 -3.25 7.43
CA ILE A 171 -9.93 -2.80 6.30
C ILE A 171 -10.21 -1.31 6.46
N MET A 172 -9.93 -0.53 5.42
CA MET A 172 -10.43 0.83 5.29
C MET A 172 -11.87 0.75 4.75
N ASN A 173 -12.84 1.26 5.52
CA ASN A 173 -14.23 1.21 5.11
C ASN A 173 -14.47 2.15 3.92
N GLN A 174 -14.86 1.60 2.77
CA GLN A 174 -15.19 2.33 1.54
C GLN A 174 -16.71 2.31 1.23
N THR A 175 -17.54 2.03 2.23
CA THR A 175 -19.01 2.01 2.11
C THR A 175 -19.63 3.24 2.77
N ASN A 176 -20.80 3.67 2.29
CA ASN A 176 -21.54 4.83 2.82
C ASN A 176 -20.70 6.12 2.86
N CYS A 177 -19.94 6.38 1.80
CA CYS A 177 -19.02 7.54 1.68
C CYS A 177 -19.72 8.89 1.43
N VAL A 178 -20.98 9.01 1.82
CA VAL A 178 -21.79 10.21 1.70
C VAL A 178 -22.23 10.61 3.10
N ILE A 179 -21.94 11.86 3.46
CA ILE A 179 -22.45 12.44 4.70
C ILE A 179 -23.93 12.73 4.48
N ASN A 180 -24.80 12.00 5.17
CA ASN A 180 -26.22 12.31 5.20
C ASN A 180 -26.42 13.50 6.16
N ASN A 181 -26.93 14.62 5.62
CA ASN A 181 -27.34 15.79 6.39
C ASN A 181 -28.72 15.59 7.02
#